data_AF-A0A7X4ART6-F1
#
_entry.id   AF-A0A7X4ART6-F1
#
_cell.length_a   1.000
_cell.length_b   1.000
_cell.length_c   1.000
_cell.angle_alpha   90.00
_cell.angle_beta   90.00
_cell.angle_gamma   90.00
#
_symmetry.space_group_name_H-M   'P 1'
#
loop_
_entity.id
_entity.type
_entity.pdbx_description
1 polymer ?
#
loop_
_entity_poly.entity_id
_entity_poly.type
_entity_poly.pdbx_seq_one_letter_code
_entity_poly.pdbx_strand_id
1 'polypeptide(L)' 'MTHAQEEARHLGYNKMVIQGDPNAERFYRSAGGLLISTRKSASIPNRELPIFCIDLRESDENPLG' A
#
# COMPACT_ATOMS: atom_id res chain seq x y z
N MET A 1 -9.56 -3.76 -1.47
CA MET A 1 -8.58 -2.84 -0.85
C MET A 1 -9.28 -1.60 -0.31
N THR A 2 -10.23 -1.05 -1.09
CA THR A 2 -11.03 0.13 -0.76
C THR A 2 -11.52 0.16 0.69
N HIS A 3 -12.17 -0.90 1.17
CA HIS A 3 -12.66 -0.94 2.56
C HIS A 3 -11.57 -0.77 3.63
N ALA A 4 -10.40 -1.41 3.46
CA ALA A 4 -9.31 -1.28 4.43
C ALA A 4 -8.69 0.13 4.41
N GLN A 5 -8.63 0.76 3.23
CA GLN A 5 -8.13 2.12 3.08
C GLN A 5 -9.10 3.14 3.70
N GLU A 6 -10.40 2.98 3.49
CA GLU A 6 -11.46 3.81 4.08
C GLU A 6 -11.45 3.71 5.62
N GLU A 7 -11.37 2.51 6.18
CA GLU A 7 -11.30 2.34 7.64
C GLU A 7 -10.03 2.96 8.22
N ALA A 8 -8.88 2.80 7.56
CA ALA A 8 -7.65 3.41 8.02
C ALA A 8 -7.72 4.96 7.95
N ARG A 9 -8.41 5.53 6.96
CA ARG A 9 -8.70 6.96 6.89
C ARG A 9 -9.62 7.41 8.03
N HIS A 10 -10.70 6.67 8.30
CA HIS A 10 -11.62 6.96 9.42
C HIS A 10 -10.91 6.97 10.77
N LEU A 11 -9.90 6.13 10.93
CA LEU A 11 -9.06 6.07 12.13
C LEU A 11 -7.98 7.17 12.19
N GLY A 12 -7.89 8.05 11.17
CA GLY A 12 -6.94 9.15 11.11
C GLY A 12 -5.54 8.77 10.65
N TYR A 13 -5.37 7.59 10.02
CA TYR A 13 -4.09 7.20 9.45
C TYR A 13 -3.87 7.81 8.07
N ASN A 14 -2.65 8.30 7.85
CA ASN A 14 -2.26 8.96 6.61
C ASN A 14 -1.53 8.04 5.63
N LYS A 15 -1.09 6.86 6.09
CA LYS A 15 -0.29 5.92 5.30
C LYS A 15 -0.62 4.50 5.69
N MET A 16 -0.65 3.62 4.71
CA MET A 16 -0.77 2.17 4.89
C MET A 16 0.44 1.48 4.29
N VAL A 17 1.16 0.70 5.11
CA VAL A 17 2.33 -0.08 4.68
C VAL A 17 1.94 -1.54 4.57
N ILE A 18 2.25 -2.16 3.43
CA ILE A 18 1.80 -3.51 3.08
C ILE A 18 3.00 -4.31 2.62
N GLN A 19 3.26 -5.44 3.29
CA GLN A 19 4.17 -6.44 2.78
C GLN A 19 3.38 -7.36 1.83
N GLY A 20 3.70 -7.28 0.54
CA GLY A 20 3.00 -8.00 -0.52
C GLY A 20 3.77 -9.21 -1.03
N ASP A 21 3.08 -10.00 -1.84
CA ASP A 21 3.70 -11.01 -2.69
C ASP A 21 4.34 -10.34 -3.93
N PRO A 22 5.52 -10.78 -4.40
CA PRO A 22 6.11 -10.27 -5.64
C PRO A 22 5.19 -10.41 -6.85
N ASN A 23 4.36 -11.47 -6.90
CA ASN A 23 3.42 -11.66 -8.00
C ASN A 23 2.22 -10.71 -7.95
N ALA A 24 1.97 -10.08 -6.79
CA ALA A 24 0.86 -9.16 -6.56
C ALA A 24 1.27 -7.68 -6.71
N GLU A 25 2.49 -7.38 -7.16
CA GLU A 25 2.97 -6.01 -7.32
C GLU A 25 2.00 -5.14 -8.14
N ARG A 26 1.54 -5.67 -9.29
CA ARG A 26 0.63 -4.93 -10.17
C ARG A 26 -0.70 -4.60 -9.49
N PHE A 27 -1.18 -5.50 -8.62
CA PHE A 27 -2.39 -5.28 -7.84
C PHE A 27 -2.21 -4.14 -6.84
N TYR A 28 -1.12 -4.15 -6.07
CA TYR A 28 -0.86 -3.09 -5.09
C TYR A 28 -0.56 -1.75 -5.75
N ARG A 29 0.18 -1.73 -6.87
CA ARG A 29 0.36 -0.51 -7.67
C ARG A 29 -0.96 0.05 -8.18
N SER A 30 -1.85 -0.80 -8.69
CA SER A 30 -3.18 -0.36 -9.15
C SER A 30 -4.06 0.17 -8.02
N ALA A 31 -3.79 -0.22 -6.77
CA ALA A 31 -4.47 0.28 -5.57
C ALA A 31 -3.85 1.58 -5.01
N GLY A 32 -2.90 2.19 -5.73
CA GLY A 32 -2.17 3.39 -5.29
C GLY A 32 -0.91 3.10 -4.45
N GLY A 33 -0.49 1.82 -4.39
CA GLY A 33 0.69 1.38 -3.66
C GLY A 33 1.98 1.69 -4.40
N LEU A 34 2.86 2.45 -3.76
CA LEU A 34 4.20 2.71 -4.23
C LEU A 34 5.16 1.70 -3.60
N LEU A 35 5.98 1.03 -4.41
CA LEU A 35 7.03 0.16 -3.91
C LEU A 35 8.08 1.02 -3.21
N ILE A 36 8.24 0.84 -1.90
CA ILE A 36 9.18 1.63 -1.08
C ILE A 36 10.39 0.82 -0.63
N SER A 37 10.28 -0.50 -0.56
CA SER A 37 11.37 -1.38 -0.13
C SER A 37 11.08 -2.84 -0.51
N THR A 38 12.08 -3.71 -0.37
CA THR A 38 11.92 -5.16 -0.45
C THR A 38 12.55 -5.80 0.79
N ARG A 39 11.97 -6.91 1.25
CA ARG A 39 12.51 -7.68 2.37
C ARG A 39 12.72 -9.13 1.97
N LYS A 40 13.84 -9.73 2.37
CA LYS A 40 14.04 -11.17 2.19
C LYS A 40 12.99 -11.95 2.97
N SER A 41 12.39 -12.93 2.32
CA SER A 41 11.44 -13.84 2.95
C SER A 41 12.16 -14.65 4.02
N ALA A 42 11.58 -14.70 5.21
CA ALA A 42 12.10 -15.51 6.31
C ALA A 42 11.86 -17.02 6.09
N SER A 43 10.86 -17.38 5.26
CA SER A 43 10.42 -18.76 5.08
C SER A 43 10.81 -19.36 3.73
N ILE A 44 11.08 -18.53 2.70
CA ILE A 44 11.41 -19.01 1.35
C ILE A 44 12.78 -18.46 0.95
N PRO A 45 13.79 -19.33 0.78
CA PRO A 45 15.11 -18.90 0.38
C PRO A 45 15.07 -18.22 -0.99
N ASN A 46 15.87 -17.16 -1.14
CA ASN A 46 15.99 -16.36 -2.36
C ASN A 46 14.69 -15.70 -2.87
N ARG A 47 13.69 -15.55 -1.99
CA ARG A 47 12.46 -14.82 -2.31
C ARG A 47 12.48 -13.46 -1.64
N GLU A 48 12.19 -12.41 -2.41
CA GLU A 48 11.97 -11.07 -1.89
C GLU A 48 10.48 -10.75 -1.83
N LEU A 49 10.09 -10.10 -0.73
CA LEU A 49 8.75 -9.64 -0.46
C LEU A 49 8.74 -8.11 -0.61
N PRO A 50 8.05 -7.58 -1.64
CA PRO A 50 7.93 -6.14 -1.79
C PRO A 50 7.13 -5.52 -0.65
N ILE A 51 7.54 -4.32 -0.25
CA ILE A 51 6.85 -3.49 0.72
C ILE A 51 6.30 -2.28 -0.03
N PHE A 52 4.98 -2.16 -0.05
CA PHE A 52 4.26 -1.05 -0.66
C PHE A 52 3.79 -0.06 0.40
N CYS A 53 3.76 1.21 0.03
CA CYS A 53 3.13 2.27 0.80
C CYS A 53 2.01 2.88 -0.01
N ILE A 54 0.81 2.90 0.55
CA ILE A 54 -0.33 3.64 0.01
C ILE A 54 -0.48 4.90 0.85
N ASP A 55 -0.49 6.06 0.19
CA ASP A 55 -0.89 7.29 0.84
C ASP A 55 -2.42 7.28 1.01
N LEU A 56 -2.87 7.45 2.25
CA LEU A 56 -4.28 7.44 2.58
C LEU A 56 -4.86 8.85 2.68
N ARG A 57 -4.03 9.90 2.63
CA ARG A 57 -4.56 11.25 2.56
C ARG A 57 -5.34 11.32 1.27
N GLU A 58 -6.59 11.73 1.36
CA GLU A 58 -7.28 12.15 0.16
C GLU A 58 -6.43 13.27 -0.45
N SER A 59 -6.12 13.15 -1.74
CA SER A 59 -5.78 14.37 -2.48
C SER A 59 -7.00 15.25 -2.29
N ASP A 60 -6.85 16.30 -1.49
CA ASP A 60 -7.75 17.43 -1.42
C ASP A 60 -7.73 18.14 -2.79
N GLU A 61 -8.15 17.43 -3.84
CA GLU A 61 -8.65 18.04 -5.06
C GLU A 61 -10.16 18.13 -4.92
N ASN A 62 -10.59 18.94 -3.95
CA ASN A 62 -11.81 19.71 -4.13
C ASN A 62 -11.47 21.20 -4.26
N PRO A 63 -10.92 21.65 -5.41
CA PRO A 63 -11.05 23.04 -5.75
C PRO A 63 -12.52 23.28 -6.13
N LEU A 64 -13.31 23.71 -5.14
CA LEU A 64 -14.62 24.38 -5.25
C LEU A 64 -15.88 23.50 -5.27
N GLY A 65 -16.70 23.65 -4.22
CA GLY A 65 -18.18 23.57 -4.32
C GLY A 65 -18.86 22.79 -3.22
#